data_AF-A0A7Z9ISR6-F1
#
_entry.id   AF-A0A7Z9ISR6-F1
#
_cell.length_a   1.000
_cell.length_b   1.000
_cell.length_c   1.000
_cell.angle_alpha   90.00
_cell.angle_beta   90.00
_cell.angle_gamma   90.00
#
_symmetry.space_group_name_H-M   'P 1'
#
loop_
_entity.id
_entity.type
_entity.pdbx_description
1 polymer ?
#
loop_
_entity_poly.entity_id
_entity_poly.type
_entity_poly.pdbx_seq_one_letter_code
_entity_poly.pdbx_strand_id
1 'polypeptide(L)'
;MIKTHIQIGFIAALSFVVAAETPNPVTFDGFQAVSLNSSMKIQYETPEFELQQIDQDGKSYINLNMENAGSISDPGEPYLPTISTYYAVEPGKSFSVVVNVQETETIPNVNILPFESWDANLTGKLVKGDSYAQNALYPETIATVSDPIVLRGLTMVQV
;
A
#
# COMPACT_ATOMS: atom_id res chain seq x y z
N MET A 1 -49.25 52.58 44.78
CA MET A 1 -49.65 51.61 43.72
C MET A 1 -48.66 51.72 42.56
N ILE A 2 -47.63 50.89 42.54
CA ILE A 2 -46.75 50.69 41.37
C ILE A 2 -46.57 49.18 41.25
N LYS A 3 -47.16 48.60 40.21
CA LYS A 3 -47.03 47.19 39.82
C LYS A 3 -45.95 47.13 38.76
N THR A 4 -44.80 46.54 39.07
CA THR A 4 -43.73 46.31 38.09
C THR A 4 -43.93 44.91 37.51
N HIS A 5 -44.36 44.85 36.25
CA HIS A 5 -44.50 43.60 35.50
C HIS A 5 -43.12 43.10 35.08
N ILE A 6 -42.71 41.95 35.60
CA ILE A 6 -41.52 41.22 35.15
C ILE A 6 -41.94 40.33 33.98
N GLN A 7 -41.44 40.61 32.79
CA GLN A 7 -41.52 39.71 31.64
C GLN A 7 -40.17 39.01 31.48
N ILE A 8 -40.15 37.70 31.74
CA ILE A 8 -38.98 36.84 31.52
C ILE A 8 -39.07 36.32 30.09
N GLY A 9 -38.25 36.88 29.20
CA GLY A 9 -38.09 36.39 27.84
C GLY A 9 -37.29 35.09 27.82
N PHE A 10 -37.88 34.03 27.29
CA PHE A 10 -37.25 32.72 27.11
C PHE A 10 -36.39 32.76 25.84
N ILE A 11 -35.07 32.85 25.96
CA ILE A 11 -34.15 32.75 24.81
C ILE A 11 -33.88 31.25 24.57
N ALA A 12 -34.53 30.68 23.56
CA ALA A 12 -34.18 29.36 23.06
C ALA A 12 -32.94 29.48 22.15
N ALA A 13 -31.79 29.04 22.66
CA ALA A 13 -30.58 28.87 21.85
C ALA A 13 -30.75 27.60 21.00
N LEU A 14 -30.99 27.79 19.69
CA LEU A 14 -31.10 26.71 18.73
C LEU A 14 -29.69 26.35 18.23
N SER A 15 -29.09 25.31 18.84
CA SER A 15 -27.78 24.79 18.42
C SER A 15 -27.95 23.91 17.18
N PHE A 16 -27.67 24.46 15.99
CA PHE A 16 -27.49 23.65 14.80
C PHE A 16 -26.13 22.95 14.84
N VAL A 17 -26.11 21.69 15.26
CA VAL A 17 -24.97 20.81 15.01
C VAL A 17 -25.11 20.30 13.58
N VAL A 18 -24.33 20.88 12.67
CA VAL A 18 -24.16 20.30 11.34
C VAL A 18 -23.13 19.18 11.48
N ALA A 19 -23.58 17.93 11.46
CA ALA A 19 -22.68 16.80 11.27
C ALA A 19 -22.20 16.84 9.82
N ALA A 20 -20.94 17.23 9.61
CA ALA A 20 -20.28 17.03 8.33
C ALA A 20 -19.83 15.56 8.29
N GLU A 21 -20.57 14.72 7.58
CA GLU A 21 -20.10 13.38 7.23
C GLU A 21 -18.95 13.55 6.23
N THR A 22 -17.70 13.52 6.70
CA THR A 22 -16.57 13.30 5.80
C THR A 22 -16.71 11.89 5.26
N PRO A 23 -16.88 11.69 3.93
CA PRO A 23 -16.95 10.35 3.38
C PRO A 23 -15.69 9.59 3.78
N ASN A 24 -15.85 8.38 4.32
CA ASN A 24 -14.71 7.53 4.64
C ASN A 24 -13.84 7.39 3.38
N PRO A 25 -12.51 7.55 3.48
CA PRO A 25 -11.63 7.33 2.35
C PRO A 25 -11.86 5.91 1.81
N VAL A 26 -12.09 5.81 0.50
CA VAL A 26 -12.23 4.51 -0.15
C VAL A 26 -10.84 3.88 -0.20
N THR A 27 -10.66 2.80 0.54
CA THR A 27 -9.48 1.95 0.47
C THR A 27 -9.61 0.97 -0.68
N PHE A 28 -8.54 0.79 -1.45
CA PHE A 28 -8.45 -0.26 -2.46
C PHE A 28 -7.08 -0.93 -2.33
N ASP A 29 -7.06 -2.21 -1.92
CA ASP A 29 -5.82 -2.98 -1.68
C ASP A 29 -4.78 -2.25 -0.80
N GLY A 30 -5.26 -1.60 0.27
CA GLY A 30 -4.43 -0.81 1.18
C GLY A 30 -4.13 0.61 0.72
N PHE A 31 -4.42 0.98 -0.52
CA PHE A 31 -4.20 2.32 -1.06
C PHE A 31 -5.34 3.29 -0.77
N GLN A 32 -4.97 4.52 -0.42
CA GLN A 32 -5.86 5.65 -0.22
C GLN A 32 -5.29 6.90 -0.91
N ALA A 33 -6.11 7.56 -1.73
CA ALA A 33 -5.72 8.83 -2.35
C ALA A 33 -5.97 9.98 -1.38
N VAL A 34 -4.91 10.70 -0.99
CA VAL A 34 -4.98 11.88 -0.13
C VAL A 34 -4.59 13.10 -0.97
N SER A 35 -5.59 13.83 -1.48
CA SER A 35 -5.35 15.06 -2.23
C SER A 35 -5.21 16.24 -1.28
N LEU A 36 -4.01 16.82 -1.19
CA LEU A 36 -3.76 18.09 -0.52
C LEU A 36 -3.06 19.02 -1.50
N ASN A 37 -3.74 20.10 -1.87
CA ASN A 37 -3.13 21.32 -2.43
C ASN A 37 -2.15 21.07 -3.59
N SER A 38 -2.60 20.40 -4.67
CA SER A 38 -1.90 20.18 -5.95
C SER A 38 -0.77 19.14 -6.00
N SER A 39 -0.33 18.56 -4.87
CA SER A 39 0.54 17.38 -4.87
C SER A 39 -0.28 16.12 -4.58
N MET A 40 -0.25 15.14 -5.49
CA MET A 40 -0.88 13.84 -5.24
C MET A 40 -0.11 13.13 -4.13
N LYS A 41 -0.79 12.74 -3.04
CA LYS A 41 -0.24 11.85 -2.02
C LYS A 41 -1.03 10.56 -2.03
N ILE A 42 -0.30 9.46 -2.00
CA ILE A 42 -0.84 8.12 -1.90
C ILE A 42 -0.45 7.61 -0.53
N GLN A 43 -1.43 7.24 0.27
CA GLN A 43 -1.21 6.53 1.52
C GLN A 43 -1.41 5.06 1.26
N TYR A 44 -0.50 4.23 1.78
CA TYR A 44 -0.61 2.79 1.73
C TYR A 44 -0.52 2.25 3.15
N GLU A 45 -1.44 1.37 3.48
CA GLU A 45 -1.46 0.60 4.72
C GLU A 45 -1.34 -0.88 4.34
N THR A 46 -0.38 -1.57 4.95
CA THR A 46 -0.12 -2.98 4.66
C THR A 46 -1.35 -3.82 5.02
N PRO A 47 -2.00 -4.48 4.05
CA PRO A 47 -3.12 -5.37 4.32
C PRO A 47 -2.71 -6.56 5.18
N GLU A 48 -3.69 -7.32 5.67
CA GLU A 48 -3.43 -8.60 6.32
C GLU A 48 -2.66 -9.55 5.39
N PHE A 49 -1.71 -10.28 5.96
CA PHE A 49 -0.92 -11.27 5.24
C PHE A 49 -0.67 -12.51 6.10
N GLU A 50 -0.39 -13.62 5.44
CA GLU A 50 -0.13 -14.90 6.07
C GLU A 50 1.33 -15.33 5.84
N LEU A 51 1.95 -15.89 6.88
CA LEU A 51 3.26 -16.52 6.79
C LEU A 51 3.07 -18.03 6.66
N GLN A 52 3.40 -18.58 5.50
CA GLN A 52 3.33 -20.01 5.24
C GLN A 52 4.72 -20.65 5.30
N GLN A 53 4.89 -21.64 6.17
CA GLN A 53 6.12 -22.45 6.19
C GLN A 53 6.09 -23.49 5.07
N ILE A 54 7.18 -23.57 4.31
CA ILE A 54 7.39 -24.52 3.22
C ILE A 54 8.70 -25.26 3.48
N ASP A 55 8.60 -26.58 3.62
CA ASP A 55 9.76 -27.45 3.81
C ASP A 55 10.14 -28.10 2.49
N GLN A 56 11.36 -27.83 2.01
CA GLN A 56 11.87 -28.38 0.76
C GLN A 56 13.38 -28.67 0.86
N ASP A 57 13.80 -29.84 0.37
CA ASP A 57 15.20 -30.28 0.36
C ASP A 57 15.87 -30.23 1.75
N GLY A 58 15.08 -30.53 2.80
CA GLY A 58 15.53 -30.51 4.20
C GLY A 58 15.75 -29.10 4.76
N LYS A 59 15.32 -28.05 4.06
CA LYS A 59 15.35 -26.66 4.50
C LYS A 59 13.94 -26.13 4.67
N SER A 60 13.75 -25.29 5.67
CA SER A 60 12.50 -24.60 5.92
C SER A 60 12.57 -23.17 5.39
N TYR A 61 11.53 -22.76 4.67
CA TYR A 61 11.35 -21.44 4.09
C TYR A 61 10.03 -20.84 4.54
N ILE A 62 9.95 -19.51 4.50
CA ILE A 62 8.72 -18.77 4.71
C ILE A 62 8.30 -18.13 3.39
N ASN A 63 7.06 -18.35 3.01
CA ASN A 63 6.38 -17.66 1.93
C ASN A 63 5.39 -16.65 2.54
N LEU A 64 5.39 -15.42 2.01
CA LEU A 64 4.46 -14.37 2.44
C LEU A 64 3.31 -14.33 1.45
N ASN A 65 2.12 -14.65 1.90
CA ASN A 65 0.91 -14.62 1.09
C ASN A 65 0.05 -13.41 1.46
N MET A 66 -0.32 -12.61 0.47
CA MET A 66 -1.10 -11.39 0.66
C MET A 66 -2.15 -11.31 -0.46
N GLU A 67 -3.37 -10.91 -0.11
CA GLU A 67 -4.46 -10.81 -1.08
C GLU A 67 -4.12 -9.73 -2.13
N ASN A 68 -4.47 -9.99 -3.40
CA ASN A 68 -4.26 -9.09 -4.54
C ASN A 68 -2.79 -8.67 -4.78
N ALA A 69 -1.83 -9.36 -4.13
CA ALA A 69 -0.42 -9.17 -4.39
C ALA A 69 0.07 -10.05 -5.54
N GLY A 70 0.91 -9.47 -6.40
CA GLY A 70 1.76 -10.20 -7.33
C GLY A 70 3.17 -10.34 -6.78
N SER A 71 4.15 -10.51 -7.67
CA SER A 71 5.56 -10.34 -7.34
C SER A 71 6.29 -9.76 -8.54
N ILE A 72 7.40 -9.07 -8.30
CA ILE A 72 8.35 -8.64 -9.33
C ILE A 72 9.69 -9.34 -9.20
N SER A 73 9.75 -10.40 -8.39
CA SER A 73 11.00 -11.09 -8.07
C SER A 73 11.53 -11.85 -9.27
N ASP A 74 12.85 -11.81 -9.45
CA ASP A 74 13.52 -12.61 -10.45
C ASP A 74 13.75 -14.05 -9.95
N PRO A 75 13.86 -15.04 -10.86
CA PRO A 75 14.19 -16.41 -10.50
C PRO A 75 15.44 -16.50 -9.61
N GLY A 76 15.25 -17.14 -8.46
CA GLY A 76 16.22 -17.35 -7.40
C GLY A 76 16.28 -16.27 -6.34
N GLU A 77 15.69 -15.11 -6.58
CA GLU A 77 15.62 -14.00 -5.63
C GLU A 77 14.50 -14.20 -4.60
N PRO A 78 14.52 -13.52 -3.43
CA PRO A 78 13.49 -13.67 -2.41
C PRO A 78 12.08 -13.40 -2.95
N TYR A 79 11.19 -14.37 -2.82
CA TYR A 79 9.81 -14.26 -3.27
C TYR A 79 9.01 -13.40 -2.30
N LEU A 80 8.88 -12.13 -2.65
CA LEU A 80 8.14 -11.14 -1.87
C LEU A 80 6.89 -10.66 -2.63
N PRO A 81 5.77 -10.41 -1.91
CA PRO A 81 4.58 -9.84 -2.51
C PRO A 81 4.83 -8.40 -2.95
N THR A 82 4.21 -8.01 -4.06
CA THR A 82 4.21 -6.65 -4.59
C THR A 82 2.78 -6.27 -4.94
N ILE A 83 2.28 -5.20 -4.33
CA ILE A 83 0.98 -4.61 -4.68
C ILE A 83 1.24 -3.36 -5.50
N SER A 84 0.37 -3.11 -6.46
CA SER A 84 0.43 -1.91 -7.29
C SER A 84 -0.96 -1.35 -7.53
N THR A 85 -1.03 -0.08 -7.87
CA THR A 85 -2.28 0.57 -8.26
C THR A 85 -2.04 1.61 -9.36
N TYR A 86 -3.10 1.98 -10.06
CA TYR A 86 -3.05 2.95 -11.15
C TYR A 86 -3.58 4.31 -10.71
N TYR A 87 -2.82 5.35 -11.02
CA TYR A 87 -3.21 6.73 -10.76
C TYR A 87 -3.25 7.55 -12.04
N ALA A 88 -4.32 8.31 -12.22
CA ALA A 88 -4.44 9.28 -13.31
C ALA A 88 -3.53 10.48 -13.06
N VAL A 89 -2.80 10.86 -14.10
CA VAL A 89 -1.82 11.95 -14.06
C VAL A 89 -1.95 12.84 -15.29
N GLU A 90 -1.33 14.01 -15.21
CA GLU A 90 -1.30 14.93 -16.34
C GLU A 90 -0.43 14.37 -17.49
N PRO A 91 -0.90 14.44 -18.74
CA PRO A 91 -0.16 13.95 -19.89
C PRO A 91 1.13 14.73 -20.14
N GLY A 92 2.14 14.05 -20.69
CA GLY A 92 3.38 14.70 -21.16
C GLY A 92 4.38 15.09 -20.06
N LYS A 93 4.21 14.55 -18.85
CA LYS A 93 5.13 14.74 -17.71
C LYS A 93 5.79 13.43 -17.31
N SER A 94 6.93 13.54 -16.62
CA SER A 94 7.60 12.44 -15.93
C SER A 94 7.26 12.49 -14.45
N PHE A 95 7.25 11.32 -13.80
CA PHE A 95 6.85 11.18 -12.40
C PHE A 95 7.94 10.44 -11.63
N SER A 96 8.04 10.75 -10.33
CA SER A 96 8.94 10.09 -9.39
C SER A 96 8.18 9.86 -8.09
N VAL A 97 8.38 8.72 -7.44
CA VAL A 97 7.80 8.43 -6.13
C VAL A 97 8.81 8.76 -5.03
N VAL A 98 8.32 9.38 -3.95
CA VAL A 98 9.09 9.61 -2.71
C VAL A 98 8.29 9.01 -1.57
N VAL A 99 8.89 8.05 -0.87
CA VAL A 99 8.23 7.32 0.20
C VAL A 99 8.52 7.98 1.54
N ASN A 100 7.48 8.17 2.35
CA ASN A 100 7.60 8.60 3.74
C ASN A 100 7.03 7.50 4.65
N VAL A 101 7.91 6.67 5.20
CA VAL A 101 7.53 5.55 6.06
C VAL A 101 6.98 6.07 7.40
N GLN A 102 5.73 5.74 7.71
CA GLN A 102 5.09 6.14 8.97
C GLN A 102 5.30 5.09 10.07
N GLU A 103 5.24 3.81 9.70
CA GLU A 103 5.34 2.67 10.62
C GLU A 103 6.12 1.53 9.95
N THR A 104 6.85 0.78 10.76
CA THR A 104 7.62 -0.39 10.31
C THR A 104 7.69 -1.42 11.42
N GLU A 105 7.64 -2.70 11.04
CA GLU A 105 7.85 -3.83 11.92
C GLU A 105 8.95 -4.73 11.34
N THR A 106 9.76 -5.33 12.21
CA THR A 106 10.80 -6.28 11.82
C THR A 106 10.54 -7.64 12.42
N ILE A 107 10.41 -8.66 11.56
CA ILE A 107 10.26 -10.06 11.97
C ILE A 107 11.62 -10.75 11.89
N PRO A 108 12.26 -11.10 13.01
CA PRO A 108 13.59 -11.70 13.00
C PRO A 108 13.55 -13.19 12.61
N ASN A 109 14.70 -13.71 12.18
CA ASN A 109 14.94 -15.15 11.92
C ASN A 109 14.05 -15.76 10.82
N VAL A 110 13.72 -14.97 9.80
CA VAL A 110 12.94 -15.44 8.64
C VAL A 110 13.88 -15.81 7.49
N ASN A 111 13.67 -16.98 6.89
CA ASN A 111 14.34 -17.41 5.66
C ASN A 111 13.32 -17.43 4.52
N ILE A 112 13.30 -16.38 3.71
CA ILE A 112 12.32 -16.20 2.63
C ILE A 112 12.52 -17.25 1.54
N LEU A 113 11.42 -17.78 1.01
CA LEU A 113 11.39 -18.69 -0.13
C LEU A 113 11.99 -18.02 -1.37
N PRO A 114 12.96 -18.63 -2.07
CA PRO A 114 13.42 -18.09 -3.35
C PRO A 114 12.35 -18.31 -4.42
N PHE A 115 12.14 -17.32 -5.27
CA PHE A 115 11.20 -17.41 -6.39
C PHE A 115 11.74 -18.40 -7.43
N GLU A 116 10.92 -19.33 -7.89
CA GLU A 116 11.40 -20.38 -8.79
C GLU A 116 11.50 -19.91 -10.24
N SER A 117 10.35 -19.58 -10.86
CA SER A 117 10.27 -19.09 -12.23
C SER A 117 8.88 -18.51 -12.52
N TRP A 118 8.79 -17.70 -13.56
CA TRP A 118 7.53 -17.28 -14.18
C TRP A 118 6.95 -18.33 -15.15
N ASP A 119 7.65 -19.45 -15.34
CA ASP A 119 7.20 -20.54 -16.21
C ASP A 119 5.98 -21.28 -15.64
N ALA A 120 5.08 -21.70 -16.53
CA ALA A 120 3.88 -22.45 -16.14
C ALA A 120 4.19 -23.84 -15.55
N ASN A 121 5.36 -24.42 -15.88
CA ASN A 121 5.78 -25.73 -15.41
C ASN A 121 6.98 -25.58 -14.48
N LEU A 122 6.70 -25.51 -13.18
CA LEU A 122 7.72 -25.45 -12.15
C LEU A 122 8.39 -26.82 -11.99
N THR A 123 9.69 -26.81 -11.87
CA THR A 123 10.53 -27.99 -11.58
C THR A 123 10.48 -28.39 -10.12
N GLY A 124 10.01 -27.49 -9.24
CA GLY A 124 10.03 -27.64 -7.79
C GLY A 124 11.45 -27.55 -7.23
N LYS A 125 12.41 -26.95 -7.95
CA LYS A 125 13.80 -26.82 -7.50
C LYS A 125 14.07 -25.38 -7.09
N LEU A 126 14.25 -25.18 -5.79
CA LEU A 126 14.58 -23.88 -5.22
C LEU A 126 16.09 -23.64 -5.28
N VAL A 127 16.49 -22.60 -5.99
CA VAL A 127 17.89 -22.15 -6.10
C VAL A 127 17.96 -20.73 -5.56
N LYS A 128 18.87 -20.46 -4.61
CA LYS A 128 19.08 -19.10 -4.10
C LYS A 128 19.97 -18.32 -5.06
N GLY A 129 19.53 -17.13 -5.44
CA GLY A 129 20.29 -16.14 -6.19
C GLY A 129 21.32 -15.41 -5.31
N ASP A 130 21.94 -14.39 -5.88
CA ASP A 130 23.08 -13.69 -5.27
C ASP A 130 22.65 -12.80 -4.09
N SER A 131 21.40 -12.31 -4.05
CA SER A 131 20.93 -11.45 -2.94
C SER A 131 20.99 -12.15 -1.58
N TYR A 132 20.81 -13.48 -1.54
CA TYR A 132 20.89 -14.25 -0.29
C TYR A 132 22.28 -14.28 0.34
N ALA A 133 23.33 -14.00 -0.44
CA ALA A 133 24.70 -13.88 0.05
C ALA A 133 25.07 -12.45 0.47
N GLN A 134 24.21 -11.47 0.15
CA GLN A 134 24.44 -10.07 0.44
C GLN A 134 23.78 -9.68 1.77
N ASN A 135 24.48 -8.87 2.57
CA ASN A 135 23.89 -8.26 3.75
C ASN A 135 23.24 -6.92 3.38
N ALA A 136 22.19 -6.98 2.56
CA ALA A 136 21.45 -5.83 2.04
C ALA A 136 19.94 -6.14 2.00
N LEU A 137 19.11 -5.09 1.94
CA LEU A 137 17.66 -5.26 1.77
C LEU A 137 17.32 -5.63 0.33
N TYR A 138 16.33 -6.49 0.17
CA TYR A 138 15.76 -6.85 -1.12
C TYR A 138 14.23 -6.67 -1.08
N PRO A 139 13.61 -6.04 -2.09
CA PRO A 139 14.28 -5.20 -3.10
C PRO A 139 14.97 -3.99 -2.46
N GLU A 140 15.89 -3.35 -3.19
CA GLU A 140 16.60 -2.14 -2.70
C GLU A 140 15.62 -0.97 -2.48
N THR A 141 14.59 -0.86 -3.32
CA THR A 141 13.57 0.18 -3.26
C THR A 141 12.21 -0.40 -2.93
N ILE A 142 11.53 0.19 -1.93
CA ILE A 142 10.21 -0.27 -1.45
C ILE A 142 9.02 0.26 -2.26
N ALA A 143 9.24 1.22 -3.16
CA ALA A 143 8.24 1.70 -4.10
C ALA A 143 8.91 2.21 -5.38
N THR A 144 8.23 2.02 -6.50
CA THR A 144 8.66 2.49 -7.83
C THR A 144 7.48 3.14 -8.53
N VAL A 145 7.72 3.85 -9.63
CA VAL A 145 6.66 4.36 -10.49
C VAL A 145 6.98 4.02 -11.93
N SER A 146 5.99 3.56 -12.69
CA SER A 146 6.14 3.21 -14.09
C SER A 146 6.24 4.44 -14.98
N ASP A 147 6.63 4.21 -16.23
CA ASP A 147 6.39 5.19 -17.29
C ASP A 147 4.88 5.44 -17.48
N PRO A 148 4.47 6.64 -17.91
CA PRO A 148 3.07 6.94 -18.17
C PRO A 148 2.49 6.06 -19.30
N ILE A 149 1.36 5.42 -19.02
CA ILE A 149 0.57 4.67 -19.98
C ILE A 149 -0.70 5.44 -20.34
N VAL A 150 -1.17 5.32 -21.59
CA VAL A 150 -2.40 5.96 -22.05
C VAL A 150 -3.46 4.90 -22.30
N LEU A 151 -4.56 4.96 -21.56
CA LEU A 151 -5.71 4.07 -21.71
C LEU A 151 -6.97 4.90 -21.94
N ARG A 152 -7.59 4.71 -23.13
CA ARG A 152 -8.81 5.43 -23.56
C ARG A 152 -8.72 6.96 -23.39
N GLY A 153 -7.54 7.55 -23.63
CA GLY A 153 -7.29 8.98 -23.52
C GLY A 153 -6.94 9.49 -22.12
N LEU A 154 -6.93 8.62 -21.11
CA LEU A 154 -6.42 8.92 -19.76
C LEU A 154 -4.95 8.52 -19.68
N THR A 155 -4.11 9.43 -19.21
CA THR A 155 -2.72 9.12 -18.87
C THR A 155 -2.66 8.66 -17.43
N MET A 156 -2.05 7.51 -17.18
CA MET A 156 -1.91 6.91 -15.86
C MET A 156 -0.49 6.44 -15.63
N VAL A 157 -0.09 6.35 -14.38
CA VAL A 157 1.13 5.65 -13.96
C VAL A 157 0.74 4.53 -13.00
N GLN A 158 1.52 3.45 -13.03
CA GLN A 158 1.46 2.40 -12.02
C GLN A 158 2.46 2.76 -10.91
N VAL A 159 1.99 2.71 -9.67
CA VAL A 159 2.82 2.85 -8.46
C VAL A 159 2.79 1.52 -7.72
#